data_AF-K7EW96-F1
#
_entry.id   AF-K7EW96-F1
#
_cell.length_a   1.000
_cell.length_b   1.000
_cell.length_c   1.000
_cell.angle_alpha   90.00
_cell.angle_beta   90.00
_cell.angle_gamma   90.00
#
_symmetry.space_group_name_H-M   'P 1'
#
loop_
_entity.id
_entity.type
_entity.pdbx_description
1 polymer ?
#
loop_
_entity_poly.entity_id
_entity_poly.type
_entity_poly.pdbx_seq_one_letter_code
_entity_poly.pdbx_strand_id
1 'polypeptide(L)' 'MGNEISYPLKPFLVESCKEAFWDRCLRIISTMSAKMLRINADPHYFTQVFADLKNEGGSHRED' A
#
# COMPACT_ATOMS: atom_id res chain seq x y z
N MET A 1 -9.89 -0.47 1.83
CA MET A 1 -9.66 -1.93 1.93
C MET A 1 -10.86 -2.59 1.25
N GLY A 2 -10.65 -3.53 0.33
CA GLY A 2 -11.69 -3.97 -0.63
C GLY A 2 -12.99 -4.46 0.00
N ASN A 3 -14.13 -4.13 -0.62
CA ASN A 3 -15.45 -4.58 -0.17
C ASN A 3 -15.76 -6.01 -0.65
N GLU A 4 -15.07 -6.48 -1.70
CA GLU A 4 -15.26 -7.82 -2.28
C GLU A 4 -14.44 -8.87 -1.54
N ILE A 5 -14.93 -10.11 -1.54
CA ILE A 5 -14.24 -11.24 -0.89
C ILE A 5 -12.95 -11.67 -1.60
N SER A 6 -12.81 -11.37 -2.89
CA SER A 6 -11.63 -11.73 -3.68
C SER A 6 -11.44 -10.82 -4.88
N TYR A 7 -10.19 -10.68 -5.32
CA TYR A 7 -9.80 -9.95 -6.52
C TYR A 7 -8.97 -10.87 -7.43
N PRO A 8 -9.24 -10.92 -8.75
CA PRO A 8 -8.48 -11.78 -9.66
C PRO A 8 -7.03 -11.30 -9.78
N LEU A 9 -6.08 -12.21 -9.97
CA LEU A 9 -4.65 -11.88 -10.13
C LEU A 9 -4.34 -11.16 -11.46
N LYS A 10 -5.05 -11.52 -12.54
CA LYS A 10 -4.74 -11.11 -13.92
C LYS A 10 -4.53 -9.58 -14.10
N PRO A 11 -5.32 -8.69 -13.48
CA PRO A 11 -5.11 -7.25 -13.59
C PRO A 11 -3.82 -6.73 -12.93
N PHE A 12 -3.25 -7.46 -11.98
CA PHE A 12 -2.10 -7.02 -11.17
C PHE A 12 -0.78 -7.68 -11.58
N LEU A 13 -0.83 -8.80 -12.28
CA LEU A 13 0.34 -9.51 -12.76
C LEU A 13 0.79 -8.95 -14.11
N VAL A 14 1.74 -8.02 -14.06
CA VAL A 14 2.42 -7.46 -15.25
C VAL A 14 3.76 -8.16 -15.55
N GLU A 15 4.22 -9.00 -14.63
CA GLU A 15 5.50 -9.70 -14.69
C GLU A 15 5.33 -11.09 -15.31
N SER A 16 6.35 -11.56 -16.02
CA SER A 16 6.37 -12.91 -16.60
C SER A 16 6.54 -14.00 -15.53
N CYS A 17 7.20 -13.69 -14.42
CA CYS A 17 7.45 -14.62 -13.31
C CYS A 17 6.38 -14.48 -12.21
N LYS A 18 5.49 -15.49 -12.11
CA LYS A 18 4.45 -15.53 -11.06
C LYS A 18 5.01 -15.70 -9.66
N GLU A 19 6.07 -16.47 -9.49
CA GLU A 19 6.67 -16.72 -8.16
C GLU A 19 7.20 -15.42 -7.56
N ALA A 20 7.87 -14.58 -8.36
CA ALA A 20 8.39 -13.29 -7.91
C ALA A 20 7.29 -12.34 -7.40
N PHE A 21 6.08 -12.41 -7.99
CA PHE A 21 4.92 -11.65 -7.52
C PHE A 21 4.49 -12.13 -6.13
N TRP A 22 4.36 -13.45 -5.94
CA TRP A 22 3.92 -14.03 -4.66
C TRP A 22 4.96 -13.85 -3.55
N ASP A 23 6.25 -14.00 -3.86
CA ASP A 23 7.33 -13.72 -2.91
C ASP A 23 7.29 -12.27 -2.43
N ARG A 24 7.02 -11.33 -3.34
CA ARG A 24 6.86 -9.91 -3.01
C ARG A 24 5.63 -9.69 -2.14
N CYS A 25 4.49 -10.32 -2.43
CA CYS A 25 3.30 -10.26 -1.58
C CYS A 25 3.62 -10.69 -0.14
N LEU A 26 4.27 -11.85 0.04
CA LEU A 26 4.64 -12.35 1.36
C LEU A 26 5.60 -11.41 2.09
N ARG A 27 6.60 -10.86 1.38
CA ARG A 27 7.54 -9.88 1.94
C ARG A 27 6.85 -8.60 2.39
N ILE A 28 5.93 -8.06 1.58
CA ILE A 28 5.16 -6.86 1.93
C ILE A 28 4.29 -7.14 3.15
N ILE A 29 3.55 -8.27 3.18
CA ILE A 29 2.71 -8.64 4.33
C ILE A 29 3.57 -8.74 5.61
N SER A 30 4.70 -9.44 5.54
CA SER A 30 5.62 -9.59 6.69
C SER A 30 6.11 -8.23 7.21
N THR A 31 6.46 -7.32 6.31
CA THR A 31 7.05 -6.01 6.68
C THR A 31 5.99 -4.97 7.09
N MET A 32 4.79 -5.03 6.50
CA MET A 32 3.81 -3.94 6.56
C MET A 32 2.55 -4.28 7.36
N SER A 33 2.30 -5.55 7.69
CA SER A 33 1.08 -5.99 8.40
C SER A 33 0.75 -5.16 9.64
N ALA A 34 1.74 -4.86 10.48
CA ALA A 34 1.56 -4.02 11.67
C ALA A 34 1.12 -2.59 11.32
N LYS A 35 1.73 -1.97 10.30
CA LYS A 35 1.37 -0.62 9.83
C LYS A 35 0.00 -0.60 9.15
N MET A 36 -0.33 -1.66 8.41
CA MET A 36 -1.64 -1.85 7.77
C MET A 36 -2.76 -1.97 8.81
N LEU A 37 -2.54 -2.65 9.93
CA LEU A 37 -3.51 -2.67 11.02
C LEU A 37 -3.55 -1.30 11.73
N ARG A 38 -2.37 -0.72 12.04
CA ARG A 38 -2.27 0.55 12.75
C ARG A 38 -2.99 1.69 12.04
N ILE A 39 -2.90 1.81 10.72
CA ILE A 39 -3.61 2.88 9.97
C ILE A 39 -5.13 2.79 10.06
N ASN A 40 -5.67 1.61 10.35
CA ASN A 40 -7.10 1.43 10.60
C ASN A 40 -7.47 1.65 12.09
N ALA A 41 -6.55 1.38 13.01
CA ALA A 41 -6.80 1.44 14.45
C ALA A 41 -6.46 2.79 15.11
N ASP A 42 -5.53 3.56 14.53
CA ASP A 42 -5.01 4.82 15.06
C ASP A 42 -5.32 5.98 14.09
N PRO A 43 -6.36 6.80 14.38
CA PRO A 43 -6.73 7.93 13.54
C PRO A 43 -5.62 8.98 13.38
N HIS A 44 -4.77 9.18 14.40
CA HIS A 44 -3.68 10.14 14.31
C HIS A 44 -2.61 9.67 13.32
N TYR A 45 -2.30 8.38 13.35
CA TYR A 45 -1.39 7.78 12.38
C TYR A 45 -1.95 7.86 10.95
N PHE A 46 -3.27 7.69 10.76
CA PHE A 46 -3.91 7.96 9.47
C PHE A 46 -3.74 9.42 9.03
N THR A 47 -4.04 10.39 9.91
CA THR A 47 -3.90 11.82 9.60
C THR A 47 -2.46 12.20 9.27
N GLN A 48 -1.49 11.62 9.97
CA GLN A 48 -0.06 11.82 9.68
C GLN A 48 0.29 11.34 8.28
N VAL A 49 0.00 10.07 7.96
CA VAL A 49 0.29 9.48 6.63
C VAL A 49 -0.42 10.26 5.51
N PHE A 50 -1.64 10.76 5.78
CA PHE A 50 -2.38 11.60 4.83
C PHE A 50 -1.73 12.99 4.62
N ALA A 51 -1.22 13.62 5.68
CA ALA A 51 -0.51 14.88 5.59
C ALA A 51 0.82 14.72 4.83
N ASP A 52 1.57 13.67 5.14
CA ASP A 52 2.83 13.35 4.45
C ASP A 52 2.58 13.21 2.94
N LEU A 53 1.54 12.46 2.53
CA LEU A 53 1.18 12.30 1.12
C LEU A 53 0.82 13.62 0.42
N LYS A 54 0.17 14.56 1.12
CA LYS A 54 -0.13 15.90 0.54
C LYS A 54 1.13 16.70 0.27
N ASN A 55 2.13 16.59 1.14
CA ASN A 55 3.37 17.34 1.04
C ASN A 55 4.24 16.86 -0.14
N GLU A 56 4.15 15.57 -0.50
CA GLU A 56 4.82 15.03 -1.69
C GLU A 56 4.35 15.71 -3.00
N GLY A 57 3.07 16.11 -3.09
CA GLY A 57 2.53 16.82 -4.26
C GLY A 57 2.79 18.32 -4.26
N GLY A 58 3.11 18.91 -3.11
CA GLY A 58 3.38 20.35 -2.96
C GLY A 58 4.82 20.75 -3.34
N SER A 59 5.76 19.80 -3.29
CA SER A 59 7.18 20.05 -3.47
C SER A 59 7.64 20.24 -4.93
N HIS A 60 6.73 20.11 -5.91
CA HIS A 60 7.04 20.21 -7.36
C HIS A 60 6.47 21.49 -8.01
N ARG A 61 6.06 22.49 -7.22
CA ARG A 61 5.41 23.72 -7.73
C ARG A 61 6.17 25.03 -7.48
N GLU A 62 7.40 24.96 -6.99
CA GLU A 62 8.27 26.12 -6.80
C GLU A 62 9.58 25.89 -7.55
N ASP A 63 9.54 26.02 -8.89
CA ASP A 63 10.69 26.27 -9.78
C ASP A 63 10.18 27.02 -11.03
#